data_AF-A0A1G5EJC9-F1
#
_entry.id   AF-A0A1G5EJC9-F1
#
_cell.length_a   1.000
_cell.length_b   1.000
_cell.length_c   1.000
_cell.angle_alpha   90.00
_cell.angle_beta   90.00
_cell.angle_gamma   90.00
#
_symmetry.space_group_name_H-M   'P 1'
#
loop_
_entity.id
_entity.type
_entity.pdbx_description
1 polymer ?
#
loop_
_entity_poly.entity_id
_entity_poly.type
_entity_poly.pdbx_seq_one_letter_code
_entity_poly.pdbx_strand_id
1 'polypeptide(L)'
;MSLQLWKIAGFSLCVLGLSPSALALEDGAMADMQVWRVEDVAARRARMPAASYSLNRTQTWANGLAASRFSTFTPFDSAKSVGAKMQPFQDWNFMVGTELTRNSGENRFLSSKAMWETSWSRDMHTLGGLEIGLSTMGSVDNAQADYFQSLSGNLHVPLGLPLNAWDMKLRVSPNMNVDVSNGTLSSSLMSELLGQTVLSSDSEFQSVLNVSVGYSLAPDTRPAGLARVELRISPKL
;
A
#
# COMPACT_ATOMS: atom_id res chain seq x y z
N MET A 1 -32.10 1.95 -43.24
CA MET A 1 -32.16 2.93 -42.14
C MET A 1 -31.24 2.41 -41.05
N SER A 2 -30.06 3.02 -40.93
CA SER A 2 -28.95 2.60 -40.07
C SER A 2 -29.07 3.18 -38.67
N LEU A 3 -28.69 2.41 -37.65
CA LEU A 3 -28.15 2.97 -36.41
C LEU A 3 -27.00 2.07 -35.95
N GLN A 4 -25.84 2.72 -35.86
CA GLN A 4 -24.55 2.13 -35.56
C GLN A 4 -24.45 1.77 -34.08
N LEU A 5 -24.09 0.52 -33.80
CA LEU A 5 -23.63 0.09 -32.48
C LEU A 5 -22.12 0.34 -32.40
N TRP A 6 -21.71 1.23 -31.51
CA TRP A 6 -20.30 1.52 -31.27
C TRP A 6 -19.61 0.35 -30.57
N LYS A 7 -18.48 -0.06 -31.16
CA LYS A 7 -17.43 -0.88 -30.57
C LYS A 7 -17.00 -0.30 -29.22
N ILE A 8 -17.04 -1.09 -28.16
CA ILE A 8 -16.18 -0.91 -27.00
C ILE A 8 -15.21 -2.09 -26.95
N ALA A 9 -13.93 -1.71 -26.92
CA ALA A 9 -12.77 -2.57 -27.07
C ALA A 9 -12.68 -3.61 -25.94
N GLY A 10 -12.20 -4.80 -26.33
CA GLY A 10 -11.89 -5.88 -25.41
C GLY A 10 -10.78 -5.51 -24.45
N PHE A 11 -11.02 -5.74 -23.16
CA PHE A 11 -9.96 -5.86 -22.18
C PHE A 11 -9.28 -7.21 -22.38
N SER A 12 -8.11 -7.15 -23.01
CA SER A 12 -7.13 -8.24 -23.04
C SER A 12 -6.53 -8.38 -21.65
N LEU A 13 -6.60 -9.59 -21.11
CA LEU A 13 -5.85 -10.02 -19.94
C LEU A 13 -4.34 -9.90 -20.26
N CYS A 14 -3.64 -8.95 -19.64
CA CYS A 14 -2.17 -8.93 -19.67
C CYS A 14 -1.64 -10.11 -18.85
N VAL A 15 -1.43 -11.24 -19.51
CA VAL A 15 -0.53 -12.29 -19.05
C VAL A 15 0.88 -11.70 -19.10
N LEU A 16 1.52 -11.54 -17.94
CA LEU A 16 2.94 -11.21 -17.88
C LEU A 16 3.73 -12.36 -18.50
N GLY A 17 4.19 -12.13 -19.72
CA GLY A 17 5.10 -13.00 -20.44
C GLY A 17 6.43 -13.11 -19.72
N LEU A 18 6.80 -14.35 -19.39
CA LEU A 18 8.19 -14.72 -19.20
C LEU A 18 8.90 -14.53 -20.54
N SER A 19 9.88 -13.63 -20.58
CA SER A 19 10.72 -13.43 -21.76
C SER A 19 11.62 -14.66 -21.98
N PRO A 20 11.68 -15.23 -23.19
CA PRO A 20 12.65 -16.26 -23.53
C PRO A 20 13.94 -15.60 -24.03
N SER A 21 15.02 -15.70 -23.26
CA SER A 21 16.35 -15.46 -23.82
C SER A 21 16.81 -16.76 -24.49
N ALA A 22 17.06 -16.64 -25.78
CA ALA A 22 17.13 -17.68 -26.79
C ALA A 22 18.51 -18.35 -26.94
N LEU A 23 18.50 -19.49 -27.66
CA LEU A 23 19.55 -20.01 -28.57
C LEU A 23 20.91 -20.36 -27.94
N ALA A 24 21.62 -21.43 -28.27
CA ALA A 24 21.47 -22.51 -29.25
C ALA A 24 22.46 -23.61 -28.81
N LEU A 25 22.11 -24.87 -29.04
CA LEU A 25 23.09 -25.86 -29.51
C LEU A 25 22.28 -27.00 -30.13
N GLU A 26 22.17 -26.99 -31.45
CA GLU A 26 22.07 -28.24 -32.20
C GLU A 26 23.38 -28.99 -31.96
N ASP A 27 23.32 -30.16 -31.34
CA ASP A 27 24.07 -31.31 -31.80
C ASP A 27 23.54 -32.57 -31.12
N GLY A 28 23.42 -33.63 -31.92
CA GLY A 28 22.70 -34.85 -31.57
C GLY A 28 23.23 -35.55 -30.33
N ALA A 29 22.31 -35.97 -29.47
CA ALA A 29 22.47 -37.17 -28.65
C ALA A 29 21.07 -37.69 -28.31
N MET A 30 20.73 -38.87 -28.83
CA MET A 30 19.66 -39.71 -28.33
C MET A 30 19.93 -39.94 -26.84
N ALA A 31 19.24 -39.22 -25.96
CA ALA A 31 19.33 -39.41 -24.52
C ALA A 31 17.96 -39.82 -23.99
N ASP A 32 17.88 -41.12 -23.75
CA ASP A 32 17.00 -41.85 -22.84
C ASP A 32 15.86 -41.03 -22.20
N MET A 33 14.61 -41.39 -22.51
CA MET A 33 13.42 -40.89 -21.82
C MET A 33 13.42 -41.38 -20.36
N GLN A 34 14.23 -40.75 -19.51
CA GLN A 34 14.17 -40.97 -18.09
C GLN A 34 12.96 -40.20 -17.54
N VAL A 35 11.88 -40.94 -17.29
CA VAL A 35 10.67 -40.42 -16.63
C VAL A 35 11.07 -39.92 -15.25
N TRP A 36 11.06 -38.61 -15.07
CA TRP A 36 11.42 -37.94 -13.82
C TRP A 36 10.47 -38.40 -12.70
N ARG A 37 10.97 -39.17 -11.72
CA ARG A 37 10.18 -39.49 -10.54
C ARG A 37 10.24 -38.32 -9.56
N VAL A 38 9.16 -38.12 -8.80
CA VAL A 38 9.06 -37.05 -7.78
C VAL A 38 10.22 -37.11 -6.77
N GLU A 39 10.72 -38.32 -6.53
CA GLU A 39 11.88 -38.64 -5.69
C GLU A 39 13.18 -37.99 -6.22
N ASP A 40 13.37 -37.96 -7.55
CA ASP A 40 14.56 -37.37 -8.19
C ASP A 40 14.55 -35.84 -8.10
N VAL A 41 13.36 -35.23 -8.14
CA VAL A 41 13.16 -33.79 -7.96
C VAL A 41 13.49 -33.38 -6.52
N ALA A 42 13.10 -34.19 -5.52
CA ALA A 42 13.40 -33.95 -4.12
C ALA A 42 14.91 -34.09 -3.83
N ALA A 43 15.56 -35.11 -4.39
CA ALA A 43 17.01 -35.32 -4.26
C ALA A 43 17.83 -34.18 -4.91
N ARG A 44 17.34 -33.60 -6.01
CA ARG A 44 17.99 -32.46 -6.68
C ARG A 44 17.84 -31.16 -5.89
N ARG A 45 16.67 -30.92 -5.26
CA ARG A 45 16.47 -29.76 -4.35
C ARG A 45 17.39 -29.82 -3.13
N ALA A 46 17.62 -31.01 -2.58
CA ALA A 46 18.50 -31.20 -1.42
C ALA A 46 19.99 -30.95 -1.73
N ARG A 47 20.40 -31.06 -3.01
CA ARG A 47 21.79 -30.88 -3.45
C ARG A 47 22.11 -29.50 -4.02
N MET A 48 21.08 -28.67 -4.26
CA MET A 48 21.34 -27.27 -4.60
C MET A 48 21.84 -26.56 -3.35
N PRO A 49 22.96 -25.80 -3.43
CA PRO A 49 23.31 -24.87 -2.37
C PRO A 49 22.09 -23.98 -2.15
N ALA A 50 21.51 -24.02 -0.94
CA ALA A 50 20.46 -23.09 -0.59
C ALA A 50 21.07 -21.69 -0.75
N ALA A 51 20.69 -20.97 -1.80
CA ALA A 51 20.97 -19.56 -1.88
C ALA A 51 20.24 -18.92 -0.70
N SER A 52 20.98 -18.65 0.36
CA SER A 52 20.49 -17.95 1.53
C SER A 52 20.23 -16.50 1.12
N TYR A 53 19.07 -16.24 0.53
CA TYR A 53 18.55 -14.88 0.42
C TYR A 53 18.14 -14.46 1.83
N SER A 54 19.05 -13.78 2.52
CA SER A 54 18.70 -13.00 3.70
C SER A 54 17.79 -11.87 3.24
N LEU A 55 16.48 -12.09 3.31
CA LEU A 55 15.49 -11.00 3.26
C LEU A 55 15.59 -10.23 4.58
N ASN A 56 16.64 -9.41 4.71
CA ASN A 56 16.87 -8.52 5.86
C ASN A 56 15.76 -7.44 6.02
N ARG A 57 14.70 -7.53 5.21
CA ARG A 57 13.56 -6.61 5.06
C ARG A 57 12.21 -7.31 5.17
N THR A 58 12.19 -8.58 5.56
CA THR A 58 10.97 -9.30 5.91
C THR A 58 10.91 -9.47 7.43
N GLN A 59 9.82 -9.01 8.03
CA GLN A 59 9.56 -9.13 9.46
C GLN A 59 8.31 -9.98 9.64
N THR A 60 8.39 -11.02 10.46
CA THR A 60 7.25 -11.84 10.84
C THR A 60 6.92 -11.60 12.31
N TRP A 61 5.64 -11.57 12.67
CA TRP A 61 5.21 -11.47 14.07
C TRP A 61 4.17 -12.54 14.37
N ALA A 62 4.17 -12.99 15.63
CA ALA A 62 3.18 -13.87 16.21
C ALA A 62 2.92 -13.40 17.65
N ASN A 63 1.65 -13.27 18.03
CA ASN A 63 1.16 -12.71 19.31
C ASN A 63 1.36 -11.19 19.47
N GLY A 64 0.48 -10.39 18.85
CA GLY A 64 0.49 -8.92 18.94
C GLY A 64 1.11 -8.30 17.68
N LEU A 65 0.39 -7.37 17.05
CA LEU A 65 0.65 -6.90 15.69
C LEU A 65 1.89 -5.99 15.60
N ALA A 66 2.64 -6.11 14.50
CA ALA A 66 3.61 -5.10 14.11
C ALA A 66 2.90 -3.74 13.92
N ALA A 67 3.54 -2.65 14.34
CA ALA A 67 2.98 -1.31 14.24
C ALA A 67 2.65 -0.95 12.78
N SER A 68 1.37 -1.01 12.40
CA SER A 68 0.87 -0.36 11.19
C SER A 68 0.69 1.13 11.45
N ARG A 69 0.93 1.95 10.43
CA ARG A 69 0.57 3.38 10.47
C ARG A 69 -0.93 3.61 10.22
N PHE A 70 -1.68 2.56 9.89
CA PHE A 70 -3.10 2.60 9.57
C PHE A 70 -3.90 1.76 10.57
N SER A 71 -5.09 2.26 10.95
CA SER A 71 -5.93 1.70 12.02
C SER A 71 -6.52 0.31 11.72
N THR A 72 -6.28 -0.26 10.54
CA THR A 72 -6.77 -1.61 10.16
C THR A 72 -6.16 -2.72 11.01
N PHE A 73 -5.04 -2.46 11.69
CA PHE A 73 -4.31 -3.43 12.52
C PHE A 73 -4.41 -3.14 14.03
N THR A 74 -5.57 -2.73 14.53
CA THR A 74 -5.84 -2.70 15.98
C THR A 74 -6.43 -4.05 16.44
N PRO A 75 -5.70 -4.87 17.22
CA PRO A 75 -6.18 -6.19 17.64
C PRO A 75 -7.24 -6.10 18.74
N PHE A 76 -8.08 -7.12 18.86
CA PHE A 76 -8.86 -7.36 20.08
C PHE A 76 -7.98 -8.06 21.15
N ASP A 77 -8.15 -7.72 22.43
CA ASP A 77 -7.30 -8.19 23.55
C ASP A 77 -7.23 -9.73 23.73
N SER A 78 -8.14 -10.50 23.10
CA SER A 78 -8.19 -11.96 23.17
C SER A 78 -7.77 -12.68 21.88
N ALA A 79 -7.28 -11.94 20.89
CA ALA A 79 -6.98 -12.47 19.57
C ALA A 79 -5.56 -13.06 19.44
N LYS A 80 -5.44 -14.20 18.78
CA LYS A 80 -4.14 -14.70 18.29
C LYS A 80 -3.92 -14.17 16.89
N SER A 81 -2.85 -13.40 16.70
CA SER A 81 -2.48 -12.84 15.40
C SER A 81 -1.13 -13.35 14.92
N VAL A 82 -1.04 -13.61 13.62
CA VAL A 82 0.20 -13.91 12.90
C VAL A 82 0.25 -13.08 11.64
N GLY A 83 1.42 -12.59 11.28
CA GLY A 83 1.57 -11.82 10.05
C GLY A 83 3.00 -11.68 9.60
N ALA A 84 3.14 -11.10 8.41
CA ALA A 84 4.40 -10.79 7.78
C ALA A 84 4.32 -9.41 7.13
N LYS A 85 5.42 -8.67 7.25
CA LYS A 85 5.71 -7.45 6.52
C LYS A 85 6.89 -7.73 5.64
N MET A 86 6.78 -7.36 4.38
CA MET A 86 7.81 -7.49 3.37
C MET A 86 8.07 -6.11 2.77
N GLN A 87 9.33 -5.73 2.68
CA GLN A 87 9.76 -4.53 1.97
C GLN A 87 10.70 -4.96 0.83
N PRO A 88 10.13 -5.44 -0.30
CA PRO A 88 10.93 -5.96 -1.41
C PRO A 88 11.81 -4.88 -2.05
N PHE A 89 11.32 -3.63 -2.07
CA PHE A 89 12.03 -2.44 -2.55
C PHE A 89 11.96 -1.32 -1.51
N GLN A 90 12.81 -0.29 -1.61
CA GLN A 90 12.82 0.80 -0.64
C GLN A 90 11.49 1.57 -0.62
N ASP A 91 10.90 1.72 -1.80
CA ASP A 91 9.66 2.43 -2.09
C ASP A 91 8.40 1.57 -1.92
N TRP A 92 8.53 0.26 -1.65
CA TRP A 92 7.38 -0.67 -1.55
C TRP A 92 7.30 -1.33 -0.19
N ASN A 93 6.15 -1.24 0.47
CA ASN A 93 5.82 -2.03 1.63
C ASN A 93 4.61 -2.92 1.33
N PHE A 94 4.70 -4.16 1.80
CA PHE A 94 3.60 -5.12 1.78
C PHE A 94 3.45 -5.70 3.19
N MET A 95 2.22 -5.81 3.66
CA MET A 95 1.89 -6.40 4.93
C MET A 95 0.67 -7.27 4.77
N VAL A 96 0.74 -8.45 5.37
CA VAL A 96 -0.36 -9.41 5.41
C VAL A 96 -0.42 -10.03 6.79
N GLY A 97 -1.63 -10.20 7.31
CA GLY A 97 -1.85 -10.79 8.62
C GLY A 97 -3.14 -11.57 8.66
N THR A 98 -3.21 -12.49 9.62
CA THR A 98 -4.42 -13.20 9.98
C THR A 98 -4.61 -13.10 11.47
N GLU A 99 -5.81 -12.75 11.88
CA GLU A 99 -6.26 -12.69 13.26
C GLU A 99 -7.28 -13.81 13.48
N LEU A 100 -7.12 -14.54 14.58
CA LEU A 100 -8.04 -15.57 15.04
C LEU A 100 -8.62 -15.12 16.37
N THR A 101 -9.93 -14.95 16.41
CA THR A 101 -10.65 -14.60 17.63
C THR A 101 -11.51 -15.79 18.08
N ARG A 102 -11.50 -16.03 19.39
CA ARG A 102 -12.35 -17.03 20.03
C ARG A 102 -13.27 -16.31 20.99
N ASN A 103 -14.56 -16.30 20.72
CA ASN A 103 -15.52 -15.65 21.61
C ASN A 103 -15.68 -16.50 22.88
N SER A 104 -15.37 -15.94 24.05
CA SER A 104 -15.30 -16.67 25.33
C SER A 104 -16.65 -16.95 25.97
N GLY A 105 -17.74 -16.32 25.46
CA GLY A 105 -19.11 -16.52 25.97
C GLY A 105 -19.87 -17.68 25.35
N GLU A 106 -19.57 -18.04 24.09
CA GLU A 106 -20.18 -19.16 23.39
C GLU A 106 -19.07 -20.03 22.80
N ASN A 107 -18.85 -21.18 23.41
CA ASN A 107 -17.66 -22.02 23.24
C ASN A 107 -17.54 -22.71 21.85
N ARG A 108 -18.00 -22.10 20.76
CA ARG A 108 -18.08 -22.74 19.42
C ARG A 108 -17.74 -21.86 18.21
N PHE A 109 -17.60 -20.54 18.34
CA PHE A 109 -17.28 -19.70 17.18
C PHE A 109 -15.80 -19.29 17.18
N LEU A 110 -15.06 -19.89 16.24
CA LEU A 110 -13.74 -19.44 15.82
C LEU A 110 -13.95 -18.48 14.65
N SER A 111 -13.64 -17.20 14.83
CA SER A 111 -13.55 -16.29 13.68
C SER A 111 -12.11 -16.21 13.18
N SER A 112 -11.97 -15.99 11.88
CA SER A 112 -10.72 -15.63 11.25
C SER A 112 -10.92 -14.37 10.41
N LYS A 113 -10.04 -13.40 10.64
CA LYS A 113 -9.96 -12.18 9.86
C LYS A 113 -8.61 -12.12 9.15
N ALA A 114 -8.62 -12.09 7.82
CA ALA A 114 -7.45 -11.82 7.01
C ALA A 114 -7.34 -10.33 6.74
N MET A 115 -6.14 -9.75 6.81
CA MET A 115 -5.88 -8.33 6.60
C MET A 115 -4.65 -8.16 5.72
N TRP A 116 -4.67 -7.16 4.85
CA TRP A 116 -3.54 -6.82 4.01
C TRP A 116 -3.40 -5.31 3.82
N GLU A 117 -2.18 -4.89 3.54
CA GLU A 117 -1.83 -3.53 3.20
C GLU A 117 -0.66 -3.56 2.21
N THR A 118 -0.73 -2.77 1.15
CA THR A 118 0.41 -2.47 0.31
C THR A 118 0.50 -0.97 0.14
N SER A 119 1.71 -0.44 0.23
CA SER A 119 2.00 0.95 -0.04
C SER A 119 3.22 1.06 -0.95
N TRP A 120 3.13 1.98 -1.89
CA TRP A 120 4.20 2.40 -2.76
C TRP A 120 4.38 3.91 -2.63
N SER A 121 5.61 4.38 -2.47
CA SER A 121 5.89 5.82 -2.40
C SER A 121 7.20 6.16 -3.07
N ARG A 122 7.19 7.17 -3.95
CA ARG A 122 8.37 7.60 -4.69
C ARG A 122 8.50 9.11 -4.71
N ASP A 123 9.70 9.56 -4.35
CA ASP A 123 10.11 10.95 -4.47
C ASP A 123 10.91 11.14 -5.76
N MET A 124 10.42 12.03 -6.62
CA MET A 124 11.00 12.34 -7.91
C MET A 124 11.70 13.69 -7.84
N HIS A 125 12.93 13.71 -7.33
CA HIS A 125 13.76 14.91 -7.26
C HIS A 125 14.01 15.54 -8.64
N THR A 126 14.07 14.74 -9.71
CA THR A 126 14.22 15.22 -11.09
C THR A 126 13.02 16.02 -11.59
N LEU A 127 11.85 15.86 -10.97
CA LEU A 127 10.63 16.61 -11.26
C LEU A 127 10.35 17.66 -10.18
N GLY A 128 11.41 18.32 -9.70
CA GLY A 128 11.31 19.41 -8.74
C GLY A 128 10.96 18.98 -7.31
N GLY A 129 11.00 17.68 -7.00
CA GLY A 129 10.59 17.16 -5.68
C GLY A 129 9.13 16.71 -5.63
N LEU A 130 8.58 16.24 -6.75
CA LEU A 130 7.26 15.59 -6.80
C LEU A 130 7.26 14.32 -5.94
N GLU A 131 6.31 14.22 -5.01
CA GLU A 131 6.12 13.03 -4.18
C GLU A 131 4.83 12.32 -4.62
N ILE A 132 4.90 11.02 -4.87
CA ILE A 132 3.75 10.19 -5.24
C ILE A 132 3.65 9.04 -4.24
N GLY A 133 2.46 8.82 -3.71
CA GLY A 133 2.15 7.68 -2.86
C GLY A 133 0.86 7.01 -3.29
N LEU A 134 0.86 5.69 -3.29
CA LEU A 134 -0.32 4.86 -3.50
C LEU A 134 -0.37 3.84 -2.39
N SER A 135 -1.53 3.63 -1.80
CA SER A 135 -1.74 2.57 -0.83
C SER A 135 -3.07 1.89 -1.03
N THR A 136 -3.09 0.58 -0.85
CA THR A 136 -4.34 -0.14 -0.74
C THR A 136 -4.29 -1.09 0.44
N MET A 137 -5.40 -1.21 1.14
CA MET A 137 -5.56 -2.07 2.29
C MET A 137 -6.91 -2.75 2.21
N GLY A 138 -7.04 -3.87 2.91
CA GLY A 138 -8.31 -4.54 2.99
C GLY A 138 -8.34 -5.58 4.09
N SER A 139 -9.54 -6.09 4.32
CA SER A 139 -9.76 -7.18 5.25
C SER A 139 -10.97 -8.02 4.86
N VAL A 140 -10.91 -9.30 5.19
CA VAL A 140 -12.03 -10.24 5.10
C VAL A 140 -12.23 -10.88 6.46
N ASP A 141 -13.46 -10.83 6.99
CA ASP A 141 -13.84 -11.50 8.23
C ASP A 141 -14.88 -12.60 7.92
N ASN A 142 -14.54 -13.84 8.24
CA ASN A 142 -15.41 -14.99 7.98
C ASN A 142 -16.61 -15.06 8.96
N ALA A 143 -16.51 -14.54 10.18
CA ALA A 143 -17.62 -14.62 11.12
C ALA A 143 -18.79 -13.72 10.74
N GLN A 144 -18.49 -12.57 10.11
CA GLN A 144 -19.50 -11.59 9.71
C GLN A 144 -19.75 -11.59 8.20
N ALA A 145 -18.98 -12.38 7.43
CA ALA A 145 -18.94 -12.35 5.97
C ALA A 145 -18.63 -10.94 5.42
N ASP A 146 -17.79 -10.21 6.16
CA ASP A 146 -17.46 -8.82 5.86
C ASP A 146 -16.27 -8.73 4.93
N TYR A 147 -16.37 -7.84 3.96
CA TYR A 147 -15.29 -7.46 3.07
C TYR A 147 -15.10 -5.95 3.10
N PHE A 148 -13.87 -5.52 3.36
CA PHE A 148 -13.46 -4.13 3.31
C PHE A 148 -12.25 -3.98 2.39
N GLN A 149 -12.27 -2.97 1.52
CA GLN A 149 -11.13 -2.57 0.71
C GLN A 149 -11.04 -1.04 0.69
N SER A 150 -9.86 -0.50 0.93
CA SER A 150 -9.55 0.92 0.75
C SER A 150 -8.40 1.07 -0.24
N LEU A 151 -8.54 2.06 -1.13
CA LEU A 151 -7.51 2.50 -2.06
C LEU A 151 -7.35 4.01 -1.86
N SER A 152 -6.14 4.43 -1.56
CA SER A 152 -5.80 5.84 -1.39
C SER A 152 -4.55 6.19 -2.16
N GLY A 153 -4.47 7.46 -2.56
CA GLY A 153 -3.28 8.03 -3.17
C GLY A 153 -2.93 9.34 -2.51
N ASN A 154 -1.70 9.77 -2.69
CA ASN A 154 -1.27 11.13 -2.45
C ASN A 154 -0.34 11.57 -3.58
N LEU A 155 -0.45 12.84 -3.92
CA LEU A 155 0.40 13.52 -4.89
C LEU A 155 0.77 14.87 -4.28
N HIS A 156 2.05 15.07 -3.97
CA HIS A 156 2.57 16.36 -3.55
C HIS A 156 3.33 17.00 -4.71
N VAL A 157 2.75 18.05 -5.29
CA VAL A 157 3.36 18.83 -6.36
C VAL A 157 4.00 20.08 -5.74
N PRO A 158 5.32 20.23 -5.77
CA PRO A 158 5.97 21.46 -5.32
C PRO A 158 5.59 22.61 -6.24
N LEU A 159 5.19 23.72 -5.66
CA LEU A 159 4.84 24.94 -6.36
C LEU A 159 6.02 25.90 -6.21
N GLY A 160 6.82 26.04 -7.26
CA GLY A 160 7.93 27.00 -7.34
C GLY A 160 7.46 28.44 -7.44
N LEU A 161 6.64 28.89 -6.48
CA LEU A 161 6.14 30.27 -6.41
C LEU A 161 7.20 31.16 -5.77
N PRO A 162 7.42 32.39 -6.26
CA PRO A 162 8.42 33.32 -5.74
C PRO A 162 7.96 33.99 -4.42
N LEU A 163 7.53 33.17 -3.46
CA LEU A 163 7.22 33.61 -2.10
C LEU A 163 8.46 33.35 -1.26
N ASN A 164 9.35 34.33 -1.14
CA ASN A 164 10.71 34.21 -0.59
C ASN A 164 10.84 33.53 0.79
N ALA A 165 9.75 33.34 1.54
CA ALA A 165 9.74 32.68 2.85
C ALA A 165 8.90 31.38 2.89
N TRP A 166 8.15 31.06 1.84
CA TRP A 166 7.17 29.97 1.85
C TRP A 166 7.54 28.87 0.87
N ASP A 167 7.73 27.66 1.39
CA ASP A 167 7.69 26.44 0.60
C ASP A 167 6.23 26.06 0.38
N MET A 168 5.81 25.98 -0.88
CA MET A 168 4.42 25.76 -1.27
C MET A 168 4.30 24.41 -1.96
N LYS A 169 3.30 23.61 -1.56
CA LYS A 169 3.01 22.31 -2.18
C LYS A 169 1.51 22.18 -2.42
N LEU A 170 1.12 21.65 -3.58
CA LEU A 170 -0.23 21.19 -3.83
C LEU A 170 -0.32 19.71 -3.49
N ARG A 171 -1.15 19.35 -2.51
CA ARG A 171 -1.49 17.98 -2.14
C ARG A 171 -2.79 17.56 -2.77
N VAL A 172 -2.79 16.47 -3.52
CA VAL A 172 -4.01 15.82 -4.04
C VAL A 172 -4.07 14.40 -3.49
N SER A 173 -5.15 14.09 -2.77
CA SER A 173 -5.32 12.82 -2.08
C SER A 173 -6.67 12.17 -2.44
N PRO A 174 -6.72 11.34 -3.51
CA PRO A 174 -7.88 10.51 -3.78
C PRO A 174 -7.99 9.37 -2.75
N ASN A 175 -9.22 9.02 -2.39
CA ASN A 175 -9.53 7.87 -1.55
C ASN A 175 -10.80 7.18 -2.05
N MET A 176 -10.84 5.86 -1.96
CA MET A 176 -11.99 5.04 -2.31
C MET A 176 -12.07 3.89 -1.30
N ASN A 177 -13.24 3.69 -0.70
CA ASN A 177 -13.48 2.59 0.22
C ASN A 177 -14.72 1.80 -0.22
N VAL A 178 -14.58 0.49 -0.24
CA VAL A 178 -15.63 -0.49 -0.44
C VAL A 178 -15.83 -1.19 0.89
N ASP A 179 -17.04 -1.12 1.43
CA ASP A 179 -17.42 -1.84 2.63
C ASP A 179 -18.71 -2.61 2.36
N VAL A 180 -18.57 -3.92 2.17
CA VAL A 180 -19.69 -4.81 1.85
C VAL A 180 -20.59 -5.04 3.06
N SER A 181 -20.06 -4.95 4.28
CA SER A 181 -20.83 -5.13 5.52
C SER A 181 -21.97 -4.11 5.63
N ASN A 182 -21.67 -2.88 5.23
CA ASN A 182 -22.61 -1.76 5.22
C ASN A 182 -23.19 -1.48 3.83
N GLY A 183 -22.83 -2.29 2.82
CA GLY A 183 -23.24 -2.07 1.43
C GLY A 183 -22.81 -0.70 0.87
N THR A 184 -21.73 -0.13 1.40
CA THR A 184 -21.30 1.23 1.05
C THR A 184 -20.11 1.25 0.12
N LEU A 185 -20.21 2.16 -0.85
CA LEU A 185 -19.10 2.58 -1.69
C LEU A 185 -18.89 4.06 -1.43
N SER A 186 -17.72 4.42 -0.91
CA SER A 186 -17.34 5.82 -0.73
C SER A 186 -16.16 6.14 -1.64
N SER A 187 -16.18 7.32 -2.22
CA SER A 187 -15.02 7.89 -2.89
C SER A 187 -14.91 9.35 -2.51
N SER A 188 -13.69 9.83 -2.31
CA SER A 188 -13.44 11.22 -2.03
C SER A 188 -12.15 11.68 -2.68
N LEU A 189 -12.07 12.97 -2.98
CA LEU A 189 -10.88 13.64 -3.45
C LEU A 189 -10.65 14.84 -2.55
N MET A 190 -9.48 14.89 -1.92
CA MET A 190 -9.02 16.06 -1.19
C MET A 190 -7.97 16.78 -2.04
N SER A 191 -8.13 18.10 -2.21
CA SER A 191 -7.11 18.96 -2.81
C SER A 191 -6.76 20.06 -1.82
N GLU A 192 -5.49 20.17 -1.45
CA GLU A 192 -5.00 21.12 -0.43
C GLU A 192 -3.76 21.85 -0.94
N LEU A 193 -3.77 23.16 -0.78
CA LEU A 193 -2.58 23.99 -0.87
C LEU A 193 -1.91 24.05 0.51
N LEU A 194 -0.68 23.55 0.58
CA LEU A 194 0.15 23.58 1.77
C LEU A 194 1.20 24.67 1.60
N GLY A 195 1.39 25.47 2.63
CA GLY A 195 2.47 26.44 2.75
C GLY A 195 3.22 26.19 4.04
N GLN A 196 4.55 26.18 3.97
CA GLN A 196 5.44 26.04 5.12
C GLN A 196 6.45 27.18 5.14
N THR A 197 6.63 27.81 6.30
CA THR A 197 7.68 28.80 6.52
C THR A 197 8.40 28.53 7.83
N VAL A 198 9.70 28.79 7.86
CA VAL A 198 10.49 28.79 9.10
C VAL A 198 10.47 30.22 9.65
N LEU A 199 9.92 30.41 10.85
CA LEU A 199 9.78 31.73 11.47
C LEU A 199 11.01 32.13 12.29
N SER A 200 11.69 31.15 12.91
CA SER A 200 12.92 31.39 13.67
C SER A 200 13.97 30.34 13.30
N SER A 201 15.01 30.77 12.59
CA SER A 201 16.14 29.91 12.19
C SER A 201 17.38 30.09 13.04
N ASP A 202 17.46 31.10 13.92
CA ASP A 202 18.72 31.52 14.58
C ASP A 202 18.68 31.43 16.12
N SER A 203 17.55 31.01 16.71
CA SER A 203 17.43 30.77 18.16
C SER A 203 17.68 29.29 18.52
N GLU A 204 17.74 28.96 19.82
CA GLU A 204 17.80 27.57 20.33
C GLU A 204 16.57 26.73 19.93
N PHE A 205 15.50 27.39 19.48
CA PHE A 205 14.25 26.77 19.05
C PHE A 205 13.97 27.07 17.58
N GLN A 206 13.69 26.02 16.80
CA GLN A 206 13.16 26.16 15.46
C GLN A 206 11.64 26.27 15.54
N SER A 207 11.09 27.35 14.97
CA SER A 207 9.65 27.53 14.83
C SER A 207 9.27 27.39 13.36
N VAL A 208 8.37 26.46 13.07
CA VAL A 208 7.86 26.17 11.72
C VAL A 208 6.36 26.42 11.71
N LEU A 209 5.92 27.30 10.81
CA LEU A 209 4.50 27.57 10.57
C LEU A 209 4.06 26.81 9.32
N ASN A 210 3.05 25.96 9.49
CA ASN A 210 2.38 25.25 8.41
C ASN A 210 0.97 25.81 8.26
N VAL A 211 0.62 26.19 7.03
CA VAL A 211 -0.71 26.64 6.64
C VAL A 211 -1.21 25.67 5.58
N SER A 212 -2.47 25.26 5.70
CA SER A 212 -3.11 24.38 4.73
C SER A 212 -4.51 24.88 4.46
N VAL A 213 -4.86 24.97 3.18
CA VAL A 213 -6.21 25.35 2.73
C VAL A 213 -6.60 24.40 1.61
N GLY A 214 -7.77 23.78 1.70
CA GLY A 214 -8.21 22.83 0.71
C GLY A 214 -9.70 22.59 0.70
N TYR A 215 -10.09 21.71 -0.20
CA TYR A 215 -11.46 21.29 -0.41
C TYR A 215 -11.53 19.78 -0.55
N SER A 216 -12.50 19.18 0.13
CA SER A 216 -12.89 17.79 -0.08
C SER A 216 -14.15 17.70 -0.93
N LEU A 217 -14.14 16.72 -1.82
CA LEU A 217 -15.25 16.39 -2.71
C LEU A 217 -15.54 14.90 -2.55
N ALA A 218 -16.80 14.53 -2.36
CA ALA A 218 -17.28 13.16 -2.48
C ALA A 218 -18.63 13.19 -3.23
N PRO A 219 -18.97 12.16 -4.04
CA PRO A 219 -20.17 12.18 -4.88
C PRO A 219 -21.48 12.45 -4.13
N ASP A 220 -21.60 11.90 -2.91
CA ASP A 220 -22.84 11.92 -2.12
C ASP A 220 -22.81 12.91 -0.95
N THR A 221 -21.80 13.78 -0.88
CA THR A 221 -21.69 14.78 0.18
C THR A 221 -21.49 16.18 -0.38
N ARG A 222 -21.89 17.18 0.41
CA ARG A 222 -21.58 18.58 0.05
C ARG A 222 -20.08 18.80 0.13
N PRO A 223 -19.48 19.56 -0.81
CA PRO A 223 -18.09 19.96 -0.71
C PRO A 223 -17.80 20.61 0.64
N ALA A 224 -16.70 20.23 1.28
CA ALA A 224 -16.28 20.82 2.53
C ALA A 224 -14.93 21.51 2.35
N GLY A 225 -14.86 22.78 2.76
CA GLY A 225 -13.60 23.51 2.85
C GLY A 225 -12.87 23.17 4.14
N LEU A 226 -11.55 23.02 4.06
CA LEU A 226 -10.66 22.85 5.19
C LEU A 226 -9.64 23.98 5.20
N ALA A 227 -9.48 24.62 6.34
CA ALA A 227 -8.36 25.53 6.59
C ALA A 227 -7.75 25.16 7.93
N ARG A 228 -6.44 24.89 7.94
CA ARG A 228 -5.69 24.54 9.15
C ARG A 228 -4.39 25.31 9.19
N VAL A 229 -4.11 25.86 10.36
CA VAL A 229 -2.86 26.54 10.71
C VAL A 229 -2.24 25.78 11.87
N GLU A 230 -0.98 25.43 11.73
CA GLU A 230 -0.22 24.70 12.74
C GLU A 230 1.14 25.35 12.93
N LEU A 231 1.42 25.78 14.17
CA LEU A 231 2.73 26.24 14.60
C LEU A 231 3.42 25.12 15.36
N ARG A 232 4.55 24.65 14.84
CA ARG A 232 5.39 23.66 15.50
C ARG A 232 6.66 24.32 15.99
N ILE A 233 6.92 24.20 17.28
CA ILE A 233 8.14 24.69 17.92
C ILE A 233 8.92 23.47 18.40
N SER A 234 10.18 23.35 17.98
CA SER A 234 11.06 22.26 18.38
C SER A 234 12.44 22.78 18.76
N PRO A 235 13.08 22.25 19.82
CA PRO A 235 14.46 22.59 20.13
C PRO A 235 15.38 22.12 19.00
N LYS A 236 16.45 22.87 18.72
CA LYS A 236 17.52 22.41 17.84
C LYS A 236 18.45 21.51 18.65
N LEU A 237 18.47 20.22 18.32
CA LEU A 237 19.42 19.25 18.86
C LEU A 237 20.71 19.26 18.05
#